data_AF-A0A2V8SXI6-F1
#
_entry.id   AF-A0A2V8SXI6-F1
#
_cell.length_a   1.000
_cell.length_b   1.000
_cell.length_c   1.000
_cell.angle_alpha   90.00
_cell.angle_beta   90.00
_cell.angle_gamma   90.00
#
_symmetry.space_group_name_H-M   'P 1'
#
loop_
_entity.id
_entity.type
_entity.pdbx_description
1 polymer ?
#
loop_
_entity_poly.entity_id
_entity_poly.type
_entity_poly.pdbx_seq_one_letter_code
_entity_poly.pdbx_strand_id
1 'polypeptide(L)'
;MRNFDLESDRAVHDSCRLADVNTDLTTHWRRSMRSLNKSILIAVFFLATAGTVTGQSFTYQGKLTVNGTPTNGPYDFHFRLFDVETGGPQLGSTAALNDVTVTNGIFTVELEFGPGAITPGQKWIEMEVRPGASTGAYNLLNPRQKITPAPYSTLADRSMSSDFAEAANDSNTVGGLSPSLFIQEGDLRLTDARQPLPGSGSYVQINPGGPQSGGFDVLGNGKIGSTLSVFGATFLNSSLSVGGTISGNGSGLNNINGAGITPGTVNGTAITPGTVNGTAIAPGTFPHSENLALLGSLRWDLLSPKSFTVTTPGGIAFDGTNIWVANGGNNTVTKLRASDGVVLGVFPINGNATNVVFDGGNIWVTSSSAGTVIKLRASDGALLGTFPVVNPPTVMAFDGENIWVASVSPSLRKLRASDGALLGTFPVGLNPRAIAFDGANIWTTNINNDSVTKLRASDGAVLDTFAVSGRPAALAFDGANIWVGKQGNGVEGPSIIKLRASDGAAQALYPIGFAPFGMVFDGSNIWVTGGGGVLKLQGSDGTHLGTFSPATSSFGIGFDGANIWLSNGSGANTITKVPAFP
;
A
#
# COMPACT_ATOMS: atom_id res chain seq x y z
N MET A 1 -73.69 -26.14 7.72
CA MET A 1 -73.24 -27.36 7.02
C MET A 1 -73.37 -27.10 5.53
N ARG A 2 -72.39 -27.33 4.65
CA ARG A 2 -70.97 -27.71 4.73
C ARG A 2 -70.26 -27.14 3.46
N ASN A 3 -68.93 -26.94 3.57
CA ASN A 3 -67.82 -26.96 2.58
C ASN A 3 -68.04 -26.46 1.12
N PHE A 4 -67.17 -25.67 0.48
CA PHE A 4 -65.71 -25.80 0.20
C PHE A 4 -65.31 -26.96 -0.73
N ASP A 5 -64.77 -26.63 -1.92
CA ASP A 5 -63.46 -27.02 -2.52
C ASP A 5 -63.47 -26.67 -4.05
N LEU A 6 -62.47 -25.92 -4.59
CA LEU A 6 -61.34 -26.33 -5.46
C LEU A 6 -61.76 -26.83 -6.89
N GLU A 7 -61.04 -26.66 -8.01
CA GLU A 7 -59.60 -26.43 -8.29
C GLU A 7 -59.34 -26.03 -9.80
N SER A 8 -58.08 -25.66 -10.14
CA SER A 8 -57.42 -25.68 -11.50
C SER A 8 -57.94 -24.77 -12.65
N ASP A 9 -57.22 -24.45 -13.76
CA ASP A 9 -55.88 -24.85 -14.27
C ASP A 9 -55.20 -23.75 -15.16
N ARG A 10 -54.02 -24.01 -15.74
CA ARG A 10 -53.06 -23.06 -16.35
C ARG A 10 -53.12 -22.81 -17.88
N ALA A 11 -52.86 -21.55 -18.23
CA ALA A 11 -51.96 -21.01 -19.30
C ALA A 11 -51.96 -21.54 -20.76
N VAL A 12 -52.17 -20.65 -21.74
CA VAL A 12 -51.79 -20.83 -23.16
C VAL A 12 -51.31 -19.51 -23.85
N HIS A 13 -50.05 -19.53 -24.32
CA HIS A 13 -49.39 -18.90 -25.48
C HIS A 13 -49.59 -17.44 -25.97
N ASP A 14 -48.44 -16.84 -26.31
CA ASP A 14 -48.23 -15.68 -27.18
C ASP A 14 -48.55 -15.91 -28.68
N SER A 15 -49.11 -14.90 -29.35
CA SER A 15 -48.49 -14.22 -30.53
C SER A 15 -49.50 -13.62 -31.53
N CYS A 16 -49.31 -12.34 -31.85
CA CYS A 16 -49.62 -11.69 -33.15
C CYS A 16 -51.09 -11.60 -33.62
N ARG A 17 -51.80 -10.50 -33.26
CA ARG A 17 -52.47 -9.61 -34.24
C ARG A 17 -53.09 -8.33 -33.65
N LEU A 18 -52.94 -7.24 -34.41
CA LEU A 18 -53.86 -6.09 -34.56
C LEU A 18 -54.30 -5.30 -33.31
N ALA A 19 -53.55 -4.22 -33.08
CA ALA A 19 -54.02 -2.86 -32.77
C ALA A 19 -54.97 -2.63 -31.59
N ASP A 20 -54.41 -2.10 -30.50
CA ASP A 20 -54.80 -0.77 -30.00
C ASP A 20 -53.63 -0.08 -29.26
N VAL A 21 -53.37 1.18 -29.62
CA VAL A 21 -52.42 2.15 -29.00
C VAL A 21 -51.00 1.64 -28.68
N ASN A 22 -50.10 1.79 -29.66
CA ASN A 22 -48.73 1.26 -29.66
C ASN A 22 -47.69 2.39 -29.49
N THR A 23 -46.73 2.27 -28.55
CA THR A 23 -45.32 2.78 -28.62
C THR A 23 -45.09 4.31 -28.81
N ASP A 24 -43.94 4.93 -28.56
CA ASP A 24 -42.58 4.43 -28.31
C ASP A 24 -41.69 5.46 -27.58
N LEU A 25 -40.46 5.05 -27.24
CA LEU A 25 -39.22 5.83 -27.19
C LEU A 25 -39.29 7.37 -27.04
N THR A 26 -38.74 7.93 -25.96
CA THR A 26 -37.55 8.83 -26.06
C THR A 26 -36.95 9.27 -24.71
N THR A 27 -35.64 9.02 -24.57
CA THR A 27 -34.61 9.87 -23.91
C THR A 27 -34.86 10.40 -22.49
N HIS A 28 -34.24 9.86 -21.42
CA HIS A 28 -32.79 9.93 -21.16
C HIS A 28 -31.92 10.67 -22.20
N TRP A 29 -31.35 11.81 -21.80
CA TRP A 29 -30.35 12.64 -22.50
C TRP A 29 -30.83 13.65 -23.54
N ARG A 30 -30.47 14.92 -23.25
CA ARG A 30 -30.10 16.01 -24.19
C ARG A 30 -31.29 16.56 -25.01
N ARG A 31 -31.76 17.79 -24.75
CA ARG A 31 -30.93 19.02 -24.68
C ARG A 31 -31.69 20.22 -24.12
N SER A 32 -30.94 21.11 -23.47
CA SER A 32 -31.09 22.59 -23.54
C SER A 32 -32.31 23.25 -22.86
N MET A 33 -32.18 24.40 -22.16
CA MET A 33 -31.01 25.27 -21.98
C MET A 33 -31.16 26.22 -20.76
N ARG A 34 -30.06 26.35 -19.99
CA ARG A 34 -29.61 27.55 -19.22
C ARG A 34 -30.29 27.91 -17.87
N SER A 35 -29.42 28.01 -16.84
CA SER A 35 -29.32 29.14 -15.87
C SER A 35 -29.94 29.07 -14.45
N LEU A 36 -29.07 28.86 -13.45
CA LEU A 36 -28.90 29.55 -12.14
C LEU A 36 -29.90 29.40 -10.95
N ASN A 37 -29.28 29.20 -9.76
CA ASN A 37 -29.53 29.83 -8.43
C ASN A 37 -30.59 29.34 -7.38
N LYS A 38 -30.06 29.04 -6.16
CA LYS A 38 -30.44 29.52 -4.78
C LYS A 38 -31.83 29.11 -4.16
N SER A 39 -31.98 28.54 -2.93
CA SER A 39 -31.84 29.08 -1.53
C SER A 39 -33.06 29.93 -1.04
N ILE A 40 -33.54 30.00 0.23
CA ILE A 40 -33.05 29.55 1.57
C ILE A 40 -34.11 29.66 2.75
N LEU A 41 -33.99 28.85 3.84
CA LEU A 41 -34.41 29.07 5.29
C LEU A 41 -35.88 29.14 5.84
N ILE A 42 -35.93 29.02 7.19
CA ILE A 42 -36.77 29.68 8.27
C ILE A 42 -37.67 28.69 9.08
N ALA A 43 -37.88 28.78 10.42
CA ALA A 43 -37.08 29.04 11.66
C ALA A 43 -38.02 28.86 12.90
N VAL A 44 -37.53 28.52 14.12
CA VAL A 44 -38.34 28.36 15.36
C VAL A 44 -37.62 28.96 16.59
N PHE A 45 -38.38 29.43 17.61
CA PHE A 45 -37.90 30.18 18.78
C PHE A 45 -38.10 29.44 20.14
N PHE A 46 -37.43 29.92 21.18
CA PHE A 46 -37.18 29.28 22.50
C PHE A 46 -38.25 29.47 23.60
N LEU A 47 -38.19 28.62 24.64
CA LEU A 47 -38.45 28.97 26.06
C LEU A 47 -37.53 28.14 26.99
N ALA A 48 -37.21 28.61 28.20
CA ALA A 48 -36.11 28.09 29.03
C ALA A 48 -36.50 27.71 30.48
N THR A 49 -35.69 26.85 31.12
CA THR A 49 -35.74 26.48 32.54
C THR A 49 -34.36 26.65 33.20
N ALA A 50 -34.34 26.93 34.51
CA ALA A 50 -33.10 27.07 35.29
C ALA A 50 -32.60 25.70 35.80
N GLY A 51 -31.30 25.42 35.65
CA GLY A 51 -30.68 24.15 36.03
C GLY A 51 -29.80 24.24 37.28
N THR A 52 -29.71 23.14 38.03
CA THR A 52 -28.74 22.98 39.13
C THR A 52 -27.31 22.90 38.59
N VAL A 53 -26.37 23.64 39.17
CA VAL A 53 -24.95 23.58 38.79
C VAL A 53 -24.36 22.25 39.28
N THR A 54 -24.26 21.28 38.37
CA THR A 54 -23.57 20.01 38.62
C THR A 54 -22.08 20.26 38.86
N GLY A 55 -21.47 19.51 39.78
CA GLY A 55 -20.04 19.56 40.03
C GLY A 55 -19.25 19.23 38.76
N GLN A 56 -18.06 19.82 38.63
CA GLN A 56 -17.28 19.72 37.40
C GLN A 56 -16.24 18.62 37.54
N SER A 57 -16.53 17.49 36.90
CA SER A 57 -15.61 16.37 36.78
C SER A 57 -14.66 16.56 35.59
N PHE A 58 -13.48 15.95 35.66
CA PHE A 58 -12.57 15.81 34.52
C PHE A 58 -11.77 14.50 34.61
N THR A 59 -11.43 13.95 33.45
CA THR A 59 -10.56 12.77 33.38
C THR A 59 -9.12 13.13 33.69
N TYR A 60 -8.49 12.40 34.61
CA TYR A 60 -7.07 12.48 34.93
C TYR A 60 -6.40 11.13 34.68
N GLN A 61 -5.27 11.14 33.97
CA GLN A 61 -4.43 9.95 33.75
C GLN A 61 -3.05 10.17 34.39
N GLY A 62 -2.62 9.22 35.20
CA GLY A 62 -1.35 9.27 35.93
C GLY A 62 -0.49 8.03 35.71
N LYS A 63 0.79 8.13 36.11
CA LYS A 63 1.72 6.99 36.18
C LYS A 63 2.27 6.83 37.58
N LEU A 64 1.95 5.72 38.22
CA LEU A 64 2.52 5.24 39.48
C LEU A 64 3.74 4.34 39.19
N THR A 65 4.82 4.57 39.95
CA THR A 65 5.97 3.67 40.00
C THR A 65 6.43 3.55 41.44
N VAL A 66 6.97 2.39 41.83
CA VAL A 66 7.62 2.18 43.13
C VAL A 66 9.09 1.89 42.85
N ASN A 67 9.98 2.69 43.43
CA ASN A 67 11.43 2.66 43.17
C ASN A 67 11.77 2.71 41.66
N GLY A 68 11.00 3.49 40.88
CA GLY A 68 11.17 3.63 39.42
C GLY A 68 10.53 2.52 38.58
N THR A 69 10.11 1.40 39.18
CA THR A 69 9.46 0.30 38.47
C THR A 69 7.94 0.52 38.40
N PRO A 70 7.29 0.41 37.22
CA PRO A 70 5.84 0.51 37.10
C PRO A 70 5.12 -0.61 37.86
N THR A 71 4.08 -0.26 38.61
CA THR A 71 3.32 -1.22 39.43
C THR A 71 2.09 -1.76 38.70
N ASN A 72 1.53 -2.87 39.21
CA ASN A 72 0.31 -3.49 38.72
C ASN A 72 -0.58 -3.88 39.92
N GLY A 73 -1.89 -3.73 39.79
CA GLY A 73 -2.88 -4.09 40.81
C GLY A 73 -3.77 -2.92 41.27
N PRO A 74 -4.71 -3.15 42.21
CA PRO A 74 -5.56 -2.11 42.76
C PRO A 74 -4.83 -1.23 43.78
N TYR A 75 -5.06 0.08 43.71
CA TYR A 75 -4.52 1.09 44.62
C TYR A 75 -5.62 2.07 45.05
N ASP A 76 -5.63 2.44 46.33
CA ASP A 76 -6.45 3.54 46.80
C ASP A 76 -5.69 4.86 46.59
N PHE A 77 -6.42 5.88 46.14
CA PHE A 77 -5.90 7.22 45.93
C PHE A 77 -6.77 8.28 46.60
N HIS A 78 -6.11 9.28 47.18
CA HIS A 78 -6.72 10.56 47.53
C HIS A 78 -6.14 11.66 46.64
N PHE A 79 -7.01 12.42 45.99
CA PHE A 79 -6.66 13.61 45.22
C PHE A 79 -7.17 14.87 45.92
N ARG A 80 -6.33 15.89 46.03
CA ARG A 80 -6.69 17.22 46.58
C ARG A 80 -6.25 18.32 45.63
N LEU A 81 -7.02 19.40 45.57
CA LEU A 81 -6.80 20.52 44.65
C LEU A 81 -6.28 21.76 45.38
N PHE A 82 -5.37 22.49 44.76
CA PHE A 82 -4.75 23.71 45.32
C PHE A 82 -4.54 24.81 44.27
N ASP A 83 -4.55 26.06 44.74
CA ASP A 83 -4.14 27.28 44.00
C ASP A 83 -2.63 27.58 44.10
N VAL A 84 -1.84 26.71 44.74
CA VAL A 84 -0.37 26.84 44.84
C VAL A 84 0.33 25.47 44.80
N GLU A 85 1.56 25.47 44.29
CA GLU A 85 2.39 24.26 44.13
C GLU A 85 2.79 23.62 45.46
N THR A 86 3.02 24.44 46.50
CA THR A 86 3.38 23.99 47.85
C THR A 86 2.63 24.82 48.90
N GLY A 87 2.20 24.18 49.99
CA GLY A 87 1.41 24.84 51.04
C GLY A 87 0.00 25.25 50.58
N GLY A 88 -0.54 26.31 51.19
CA GLY A 88 -1.87 26.86 50.87
C GLY A 88 -3.06 26.00 51.35
N PRO A 89 -4.27 26.57 51.40
CA PRO A 89 -5.50 25.84 51.72
C PRO A 89 -5.93 24.93 50.55
N GLN A 90 -6.54 23.79 50.89
CA GLN A 90 -7.20 22.93 49.90
C GLN A 90 -8.44 23.64 49.32
N LEU A 91 -8.66 23.45 48.03
CA LEU A 91 -9.86 23.84 47.31
C LEU A 91 -10.82 22.65 47.21
N GLY A 92 -12.08 22.85 47.56
CA GLY A 92 -13.12 21.83 47.43
C GLY A 92 -12.92 20.60 48.34
N SER A 93 -13.70 19.55 48.09
CA SER A 93 -13.59 18.27 48.79
C SER A 93 -12.45 17.41 48.23
N THR A 94 -11.92 16.50 49.06
CA THR A 94 -10.96 15.47 48.61
C THR A 94 -11.67 14.44 47.76
N ALA A 95 -11.18 14.17 46.56
CA ALA A 95 -11.67 13.06 45.74
C ALA A 95 -10.98 11.77 46.19
N ALA A 96 -11.73 10.88 46.84
CA ALA A 96 -11.24 9.60 47.35
C ALA A 96 -11.73 8.44 46.47
N LEU A 97 -10.79 7.68 45.90
CA LEU A 97 -11.05 6.59 44.97
C LEU A 97 -10.35 5.34 45.46
N ASN A 98 -11.11 4.31 45.82
CA ASN A 98 -10.59 3.03 46.31
C ASN A 98 -10.46 2.01 45.16
N ASP A 99 -9.54 1.06 45.29
CA ASP A 99 -9.30 -0.05 44.36
C ASP A 99 -9.14 0.36 42.87
N VAL A 100 -8.57 1.54 42.61
CA VAL A 100 -8.26 2.00 41.24
C VAL A 100 -7.24 1.04 40.61
N THR A 101 -7.61 0.43 39.49
CA THR A 101 -6.74 -0.53 38.80
C THR A 101 -5.59 0.20 38.11
N VAL A 102 -4.37 -0.08 38.57
CA VAL A 102 -3.12 0.36 37.94
C VAL A 102 -2.57 -0.77 37.09
N THR A 103 -2.26 -0.51 35.81
CA THR A 103 -1.70 -1.49 34.88
C THR A 103 -0.45 -0.92 34.20
N ASN A 104 0.69 -1.60 34.34
CA ASN A 104 2.02 -1.14 33.93
C ASN A 104 2.31 0.31 34.39
N GLY A 105 1.92 0.60 35.62
CA GLY A 105 2.01 1.90 36.28
C GLY A 105 0.93 2.91 35.85
N ILE A 106 0.19 2.70 34.77
CA ILE A 106 -0.81 3.67 34.28
C ILE A 106 -2.16 3.44 34.96
N PHE A 107 -2.81 4.55 35.35
CA PHE A 107 -4.20 4.57 35.77
C PHE A 107 -4.92 5.78 35.15
N THR A 108 -6.23 5.63 34.91
CA THR A 108 -7.11 6.72 34.47
C THR A 108 -8.30 6.77 35.41
N VAL A 109 -8.65 7.96 35.89
CA VAL A 109 -9.76 8.21 36.83
C VAL A 109 -10.53 9.45 36.40
N GLU A 110 -11.75 9.60 36.91
CA GLU A 110 -12.53 10.83 36.82
C GLU A 110 -12.50 11.52 38.19
N LEU A 111 -12.16 12.81 38.20
CA LEU A 111 -11.97 13.59 39.43
C LEU A 111 -13.00 14.71 39.52
N GLU A 112 -13.70 14.79 40.65
CA GLU A 112 -14.62 15.88 41.00
C GLU A 112 -14.28 16.38 42.41
N PHE A 113 -14.16 17.71 42.57
CA PHE A 113 -13.79 18.36 43.85
C PHE A 113 -14.97 19.15 44.45
N GLY A 114 -16.19 18.89 43.97
CA GLY A 114 -17.42 19.59 44.31
C GLY A 114 -17.67 20.87 43.50
N PRO A 115 -18.88 21.47 43.63
CA PRO A 115 -19.25 22.67 42.88
C PRO A 115 -18.32 23.85 43.16
N GLY A 116 -17.82 24.49 42.10
CA GLY A 116 -17.01 25.71 42.19
C GLY A 116 -15.52 25.54 42.56
N ALA A 117 -15.04 24.35 42.92
CA ALA A 117 -13.61 24.11 43.21
C ALA A 117 -12.70 24.32 41.97
N ILE A 118 -13.25 23.98 40.80
CA ILE A 118 -12.96 24.40 39.41
C ILE A 118 -12.60 25.87 39.09
N THR A 119 -12.06 26.69 40.00
CA THR A 119 -11.94 28.14 39.69
C THR A 119 -10.94 28.44 38.56
N PRO A 120 -11.16 29.49 37.75
CA PRO A 120 -10.19 29.95 36.75
C PRO A 120 -8.82 30.26 37.36
N GLY A 121 -7.75 30.09 36.58
CA GLY A 121 -6.36 30.26 37.02
C GLY A 121 -5.66 28.93 37.28
N GLN A 122 -4.34 28.99 37.50
CA GLN A 122 -3.51 27.79 37.62
C GLN A 122 -3.91 26.94 38.83
N LYS A 123 -4.02 25.62 38.63
CA LYS A 123 -4.31 24.65 39.69
C LYS A 123 -3.22 23.58 39.79
N TRP A 124 -3.11 22.96 40.96
CA TRP A 124 -2.22 21.83 41.24
C TRP A 124 -2.99 20.72 41.96
N ILE A 125 -2.68 19.47 41.63
CA ILE A 125 -3.20 18.27 42.28
C ILE A 125 -2.13 17.68 43.20
N GLU A 126 -2.48 17.49 44.46
CA GLU A 126 -1.76 16.63 45.40
C GLU A 126 -2.35 15.21 45.35
N MET A 127 -1.50 14.20 45.41
CA MET A 127 -1.89 12.79 45.38
C MET A 127 -1.29 12.04 46.56
N GLU A 128 -2.11 11.27 47.26
CA GLU A 128 -1.65 10.27 48.23
C GLU A 128 -2.12 8.88 47.79
N VAL A 129 -1.28 7.85 47.97
CA VAL A 129 -1.54 6.50 47.44
C VAL A 129 -1.16 5.39 48.43
N ARG A 130 -1.92 4.30 48.42
CA ARG A 130 -1.57 3.02 49.06
C ARG A 130 -2.09 1.84 48.23
N PRO A 131 -1.54 0.62 48.35
CA PRO A 131 -2.16 -0.57 47.76
C PRO A 131 -3.58 -0.77 48.30
N GLY A 132 -4.56 -1.14 47.47
CA GLY A 132 -5.99 -1.12 47.83
C GLY A 132 -6.35 -2.04 49.01
N ALA A 133 -5.68 -3.18 49.13
CA ALA A 133 -5.84 -4.09 50.28
C ALA A 133 -5.22 -3.57 51.61
N SER A 134 -4.59 -2.39 51.61
CA SER A 134 -3.93 -1.82 52.80
C SER A 134 -4.88 -0.97 53.61
N THR A 135 -5.00 -1.22 54.92
CA THR A 135 -5.67 -0.31 55.86
C THR A 135 -4.74 0.75 56.46
N GLY A 136 -3.45 0.72 56.08
CA GLY A 136 -2.43 1.66 56.57
C GLY A 136 -2.58 3.09 56.02
N ALA A 137 -1.68 3.97 56.48
CA ALA A 137 -1.60 5.35 56.01
C ALA A 137 -1.24 5.43 54.52
N TYR A 138 -1.71 6.50 53.85
CA TYR A 138 -1.37 6.79 52.47
C TYR A 138 0.03 7.42 52.37
N ASN A 139 0.72 7.18 51.26
CA ASN A 139 2.01 7.80 50.95
C ASN A 139 1.80 9.01 50.05
N LEU A 140 2.25 10.19 50.49
CA LEU A 140 2.18 11.43 49.72
C LEU A 140 3.16 11.41 48.53
N LEU A 141 2.66 11.68 47.33
CA LEU A 141 3.45 11.80 46.10
C LEU A 141 3.78 13.27 45.82
N ASN A 142 5.07 13.61 45.92
CA ASN A 142 5.59 14.95 45.68
C ASN A 142 6.44 15.01 44.39
N PRO A 143 6.50 16.16 43.68
CA PRO A 143 5.73 17.39 43.93
C PRO A 143 4.29 17.30 43.39
N ARG A 144 3.44 18.27 43.79
CA ARG A 144 2.08 18.40 43.27
C ARG A 144 2.07 18.57 41.76
N GLN A 145 1.16 17.89 41.09
CA GLN A 145 1.06 17.90 39.63
C GLN A 145 0.23 19.08 39.16
N LYS A 146 0.86 20.01 38.45
CA LYS A 146 0.23 21.18 37.82
C LYS A 146 -0.81 20.72 36.78
N ILE A 147 -2.07 21.15 36.91
CA ILE A 147 -3.11 20.92 35.90
C ILE A 147 -3.45 22.22 35.16
N THR A 148 -3.49 22.18 33.84
CA THR A 148 -3.93 23.31 33.03
C THR A 148 -5.46 23.34 33.00
N PRO A 149 -6.13 24.47 33.32
CA PRO A 149 -7.58 24.53 33.26
C PRO A 149 -8.12 24.21 31.87
N ALA A 150 -9.12 23.34 31.79
CA ALA A 150 -10.02 23.33 30.64
C ALA A 150 -10.81 24.66 30.61
N PRO A 151 -11.14 25.20 29.42
CA PRO A 151 -11.80 26.49 29.32
C PRO A 151 -13.24 26.43 29.88
N TYR A 152 -13.43 27.00 31.06
CA TYR A 152 -14.76 27.28 31.62
C TYR A 152 -15.58 28.14 30.65
N SER A 153 -16.84 27.79 30.42
CA SER A 153 -17.78 28.64 29.69
C SER A 153 -18.18 29.85 30.55
N THR A 154 -17.54 30.98 30.33
CA THR A 154 -17.67 32.23 31.11
C THR A 154 -19.01 32.97 30.93
N LEU A 155 -20.08 32.29 30.50
CA LEU A 155 -21.35 32.89 30.06
C LEU A 155 -22.60 32.46 30.84
N ALA A 156 -22.49 31.57 31.84
CA ALA A 156 -23.68 31.08 32.57
C ALA A 156 -24.06 31.91 33.83
N ASP A 157 -23.15 32.73 34.37
CA ASP A 157 -23.29 33.27 35.75
C ASP A 157 -23.21 34.81 35.86
N ARG A 158 -23.35 35.54 34.73
CA ARG A 158 -23.36 37.02 34.71
C ARG A 158 -24.46 37.64 33.83
N SER A 159 -25.59 36.95 33.71
CA SER A 159 -26.81 37.45 33.05
C SER A 159 -27.97 37.70 34.02
N MET A 160 -27.68 38.17 35.24
CA MET A 160 -28.69 38.61 36.21
C MET A 160 -28.39 40.02 36.72
N SER A 161 -29.42 40.87 36.63
CA SER A 161 -29.49 42.29 37.02
C SER A 161 -28.67 43.28 36.19
N SER A 162 -29.38 44.20 35.55
CA SER A 162 -28.88 45.32 34.74
C SER A 162 -29.19 46.67 35.39
N ASP A 163 -29.26 46.72 36.72
CA ASP A 163 -29.67 47.90 37.47
C ASP A 163 -28.50 48.53 38.23
N PHE A 164 -28.51 49.86 38.30
CA PHE A 164 -27.60 50.75 39.05
C PHE A 164 -26.17 50.96 38.52
N ALA A 165 -25.97 52.09 37.83
CA ALA A 165 -25.11 53.18 38.32
C ALA A 165 -25.20 54.43 37.41
N GLU A 166 -25.98 55.43 37.81
CA GLU A 166 -25.99 56.77 37.20
C GLU A 166 -25.51 57.81 38.23
N ALA A 167 -24.66 58.74 37.77
CA ALA A 167 -24.22 59.99 38.41
C ALA A 167 -23.56 59.95 39.82
N ALA A 168 -22.26 60.29 39.85
CA ALA A 168 -21.61 60.84 41.04
C ALA A 168 -22.04 62.31 41.24
N ASN A 169 -22.33 62.73 42.47
CA ASN A 169 -22.89 64.05 42.76
C ASN A 169 -21.98 64.88 43.68
N ASP A 170 -21.90 66.17 43.36
CA ASP A 170 -21.13 67.27 43.98
C ASP A 170 -19.62 67.39 43.66
N SER A 171 -19.34 68.25 42.67
CA SER A 171 -18.01 68.66 42.21
C SER A 171 -17.56 70.04 42.72
N ASN A 172 -18.34 70.70 43.60
CA ASN A 172 -18.25 72.16 43.79
C ASN A 172 -17.59 72.61 45.11
N THR A 173 -16.93 71.71 45.85
CA THR A 173 -16.06 72.11 46.97
C THR A 173 -14.73 71.34 46.94
N VAL A 174 -13.64 72.02 47.34
CA VAL A 174 -12.34 71.38 47.59
C VAL A 174 -11.99 71.66 49.04
N GLY A 175 -11.96 70.61 49.87
CA GLY A 175 -11.71 70.74 51.31
C GLY A 175 -12.79 71.52 52.08
N GLY A 176 -14.01 71.65 51.54
CA GLY A 176 -15.13 72.35 52.20
C GLY A 176 -15.11 73.88 52.10
N LEU A 177 -14.28 74.47 51.24
CA LEU A 177 -14.24 75.91 50.96
C LEU A 177 -14.47 76.22 49.47
N SER A 178 -14.86 77.47 49.18
CA SER A 178 -15.17 77.93 47.82
C SER A 178 -13.94 77.93 46.89
N PRO A 179 -14.03 77.35 45.68
CA PRO A 179 -12.94 77.35 44.69
C PRO A 179 -12.42 78.73 44.27
N SER A 180 -13.25 79.78 44.39
CA SER A 180 -12.91 81.17 44.03
C SER A 180 -11.78 81.81 44.86
N LEU A 181 -11.31 81.13 45.92
CA LEU A 181 -10.15 81.55 46.71
C LEU A 181 -8.81 80.98 46.20
N PHE A 182 -8.86 79.98 45.31
CA PHE A 182 -7.68 79.22 44.86
C PHE A 182 -7.42 79.29 43.34
N ILE A 183 -8.37 79.82 42.57
CA ILE A 183 -8.19 80.12 41.14
C ILE A 183 -8.44 81.61 40.93
N GLN A 184 -7.39 82.35 40.57
CA GLN A 184 -7.51 83.71 40.04
C GLN A 184 -7.59 83.64 38.52
N GLU A 185 -8.76 83.94 37.95
CA GLU A 185 -8.97 84.04 36.51
C GLU A 185 -8.23 85.27 35.97
N GLY A 186 -6.97 85.08 35.58
CA GLY A 186 -6.08 86.16 35.12
C GLY A 186 -4.60 85.80 35.00
N ASP A 187 -4.15 84.60 35.40
CA ASP A 187 -2.75 84.18 35.24
C ASP A 187 -2.39 83.95 33.75
N LEU A 188 -1.65 84.89 33.18
CA LEU A 188 -1.16 84.87 31.79
C LEU A 188 -0.21 83.70 31.47
N ARG A 189 0.17 82.87 32.45
CA ARG A 189 0.94 81.63 32.22
C ARG A 189 0.08 80.45 31.79
N LEU A 190 -1.26 80.59 31.84
CA LEU A 190 -2.22 79.57 31.41
C LEU A 190 -2.81 79.83 30.01
N THR A 191 -2.31 80.83 29.27
CA THR A 191 -2.76 81.15 27.91
C THR A 191 -1.87 80.53 26.80
N ASP A 192 -0.93 79.66 27.17
CA ASP A 192 -0.14 78.80 26.26
C ASP A 192 -1.02 77.64 25.75
N ALA A 193 -1.50 77.73 24.53
CA ALA A 193 -2.16 76.61 23.84
C ALA A 193 -1.19 75.98 22.83
N ARG A 194 -0.31 75.09 23.31
CA ARG A 194 0.65 74.38 22.45
C ARG A 194 -0.07 73.51 21.41
N GLN A 195 0.32 73.70 20.15
CA GLN A 195 -0.19 72.96 19.00
C GLN A 195 0.20 71.47 19.05
N PRO A 196 -0.61 70.58 18.46
CA PRO A 196 -1.86 70.85 17.73
C PRO A 196 -3.06 71.07 18.65
N LEU A 197 -4.02 71.89 18.22
CA LEU A 197 -5.26 72.17 18.97
C LEU A 197 -6.33 71.09 18.75
N PRO A 198 -7.23 70.84 19.73
CA PRO A 198 -8.35 69.92 19.56
C PRO A 198 -9.19 70.23 18.30
N GLY A 199 -9.34 69.24 17.41
CA GLY A 199 -10.08 69.37 16.14
C GLY A 199 -9.23 69.81 14.94
N SER A 200 -7.93 70.08 15.10
CA SER A 200 -7.01 70.29 13.97
C SER A 200 -6.56 68.97 13.33
N GLY A 201 -6.14 69.01 12.06
CA GLY A 201 -5.78 67.81 11.28
C GLY A 201 -4.57 67.01 11.81
N SER A 202 -3.77 67.59 12.72
CA SER A 202 -2.65 66.91 13.38
C SER A 202 -2.99 66.43 14.80
N TYR A 203 -4.24 66.61 15.26
CA TYR A 203 -4.69 66.24 16.61
C TYR A 203 -5.36 64.86 16.60
N VAL A 204 -4.68 63.84 17.11
CA VAL A 204 -5.26 62.50 17.30
C VAL A 204 -6.24 62.54 18.47
N GLN A 205 -7.54 62.56 18.17
CA GLN A 205 -8.57 62.45 19.21
C GLN A 205 -8.70 61.00 19.69
N ILE A 206 -8.43 60.77 20.98
CA ILE A 206 -9.01 59.65 21.72
C ILE A 206 -10.18 60.23 22.51
N ASN A 207 -11.40 60.08 21.99
CA ASN A 207 -12.63 60.46 22.68
C ASN A 207 -13.71 59.39 22.40
N PRO A 208 -14.69 59.17 23.29
CA PRO A 208 -15.49 57.93 23.32
C PRO A 208 -16.60 57.85 22.24
N GLY A 209 -16.50 58.64 21.16
CA GLY A 209 -17.58 58.85 20.18
C GLY A 209 -17.53 58.00 18.90
N GLY A 210 -16.48 57.20 18.68
CA GLY A 210 -16.37 56.30 17.52
C GLY A 210 -15.05 56.40 16.75
N PRO A 211 -14.81 55.51 15.77
CA PRO A 211 -13.56 55.46 15.01
C PRO A 211 -13.41 56.65 14.05
N GLN A 212 -12.18 57.14 13.91
CA GLN A 212 -11.81 58.25 13.02
C GLN A 212 -12.06 57.85 11.55
N SER A 213 -12.83 58.67 10.81
CA SER A 213 -13.32 58.34 9.47
C SER A 213 -12.48 58.90 8.30
N GLY A 214 -11.36 59.56 8.59
CA GLY A 214 -10.42 60.10 7.61
C GLY A 214 -9.10 59.32 7.57
N GLY A 215 -8.35 59.45 6.47
CA GLY A 215 -7.02 58.88 6.33
C GLY A 215 -6.03 59.46 7.36
N PHE A 216 -5.15 58.61 7.89
CA PHE A 216 -4.16 58.95 8.92
C PHE A 216 -2.77 58.50 8.48
N ASP A 217 -1.90 59.47 8.16
CA ASP A 217 -0.52 59.22 7.75
C ASP A 217 0.45 59.40 8.94
N VAL A 218 1.24 58.38 9.23
CA VAL A 218 2.31 58.43 10.24
C VAL A 218 3.65 58.72 9.55
N LEU A 219 4.08 59.98 9.59
CA LEU A 219 5.41 60.38 9.13
C LEU A 219 6.47 60.09 10.21
N GLY A 220 6.84 58.80 10.36
CA GLY A 220 7.87 58.37 11.32
C GLY A 220 7.77 56.89 11.71
N ASN A 221 8.55 56.48 12.72
CA ASN A 221 8.60 55.12 13.25
C ASN A 221 7.61 54.91 14.43
N GLY A 222 6.31 54.99 14.14
CA GLY A 222 5.25 54.73 15.13
C GLY A 222 5.22 53.27 15.60
N LYS A 223 4.92 53.05 16.89
CA LYS A 223 4.68 51.72 17.47
C LYS A 223 3.27 51.66 18.06
N ILE A 224 2.48 50.67 17.63
CA ILE A 224 1.16 50.40 18.17
C ILE A 224 1.33 49.41 19.34
N GLY A 225 0.76 49.73 20.50
CA GLY A 225 0.90 48.92 21.72
C GLY A 225 -0.04 47.70 21.81
N SER A 226 -0.84 47.46 20.77
CA SER A 226 -1.88 46.42 20.69
C SER A 226 -2.17 46.12 19.20
N THR A 227 -3.32 45.52 18.89
CA THR A 227 -3.72 45.13 17.53
C THR A 227 -3.99 46.34 16.62
N LEU A 228 -3.40 46.32 15.42
CA LEU A 228 -3.81 47.17 14.29
C LEU A 228 -4.86 46.45 13.44
N SER A 229 -6.10 46.93 13.46
CA SER A 229 -7.19 46.42 12.61
C SER A 229 -7.38 47.34 11.41
N VAL A 230 -7.04 46.85 10.20
CA VAL A 230 -7.30 47.56 8.94
C VAL A 230 -8.45 46.90 8.20
N PHE A 231 -9.46 47.68 7.81
CA PHE A 231 -10.58 47.23 6.98
C PHE A 231 -10.41 47.73 5.55
N GLY A 232 -10.39 46.81 4.58
CA GLY A 232 -10.20 47.11 3.16
C GLY A 232 -8.86 46.63 2.60
N ALA A 233 -8.47 47.13 1.43
CA ALA A 233 -7.22 46.76 0.76
C ALA A 233 -6.03 47.54 1.31
N THR A 234 -4.99 46.83 1.76
CA THR A 234 -3.72 47.40 2.22
C THR A 234 -2.71 47.43 1.08
N PHE A 235 -2.27 48.63 0.69
CA PHE A 235 -1.20 48.82 -0.29
C PHE A 235 0.09 49.20 0.44
N LEU A 236 1.02 48.25 0.54
CA LEU A 236 2.35 48.46 1.12
C LEU A 236 3.34 48.83 0.00
N ASN A 237 3.93 50.02 0.08
CA ASN A 237 4.86 50.54 -0.92
C ASN A 237 6.32 50.06 -0.75
N SER A 238 6.62 49.34 0.34
CA SER A 238 7.97 48.92 0.72
C SER A 238 7.97 47.60 1.50
N SER A 239 8.04 47.62 2.83
CA SER A 239 8.23 46.41 3.65
C SER A 239 7.38 46.42 4.94
N LEU A 240 6.76 45.28 5.25
CA LEU A 240 6.08 45.03 6.52
C LEU A 240 6.87 43.99 7.33
N SER A 241 7.32 44.37 8.52
CA SER A 241 8.00 43.48 9.46
C SER A 241 7.07 43.16 10.62
N VAL A 242 6.68 41.89 10.75
CA VAL A 242 5.81 41.40 11.85
C VAL A 242 6.62 40.47 12.75
N GLY A 243 6.78 40.84 14.02
CA GLY A 243 7.48 40.04 15.02
C GLY A 243 6.68 38.83 15.55
N GLY A 244 5.86 38.20 14.71
CA GLY A 244 4.89 37.18 15.09
C GLY A 244 4.07 36.66 13.91
N THR A 245 3.03 35.86 14.19
CA THR A 245 2.23 35.16 13.17
C THR A 245 1.35 36.11 12.36
N ILE A 246 1.45 36.04 11.03
CA ILE A 246 0.46 36.62 10.11
C ILE A 246 -0.62 35.56 9.86
N SER A 247 -1.89 35.88 10.12
CA SER A 247 -3.03 34.99 9.87
C SER A 247 -4.05 35.67 8.94
N GLY A 248 -4.53 34.93 7.95
CA GLY A 248 -5.47 35.41 6.93
C GLY A 248 -5.82 34.30 5.93
N ASN A 249 -6.75 34.57 5.01
CA ASN A 249 -7.21 33.60 4.00
C ASN A 249 -6.18 33.29 2.89
N GLY A 250 -4.94 33.75 3.01
CA GLY A 250 -3.83 33.50 2.07
C GLY A 250 -3.90 34.20 0.71
N SER A 251 -5.04 34.77 0.30
CA SER A 251 -5.30 35.17 -1.09
C SER A 251 -4.55 36.42 -1.60
N GLY A 252 -3.59 36.94 -0.84
CA GLY A 252 -2.79 38.12 -1.19
C GLY A 252 -1.31 38.05 -0.82
N LEU A 253 -0.82 36.92 -0.30
CA LEU A 253 0.56 36.76 0.17
C LEU A 253 1.51 36.31 -0.97
N ASN A 254 1.75 37.20 -1.93
CA ASN A 254 2.48 36.87 -3.16
C ASN A 254 4.03 36.87 -3.07
N ASN A 255 4.63 37.06 -1.88
CA ASN A 255 6.10 37.11 -1.75
C ASN A 255 6.62 36.69 -0.35
N ILE A 256 6.27 35.49 0.11
CA ILE A 256 6.87 34.92 1.32
C ILE A 256 8.26 34.36 0.97
N ASN A 257 9.33 35.08 1.33
CA ASN A 257 10.69 34.61 1.14
C ASN A 257 10.97 33.40 2.07
N GLY A 258 11.29 32.24 1.48
CA GLY A 258 11.15 30.92 2.08
C GLY A 258 12.05 30.57 3.28
N ALA A 259 12.86 31.49 3.79
CA ALA A 259 13.76 31.25 4.93
C ALA A 259 13.03 31.07 6.28
N GLY A 260 11.75 31.45 6.38
CA GLY A 260 10.98 31.45 7.63
C GLY A 260 9.84 30.43 7.73
N ILE A 261 9.69 29.51 6.77
CA ILE A 261 8.63 28.49 6.81
C ILE A 261 9.17 27.22 7.46
N THR A 262 8.73 26.92 8.67
CA THR A 262 9.06 25.68 9.36
C THR A 262 8.52 24.46 8.58
N PRO A 263 9.29 23.37 8.43
CA PRO A 263 8.79 22.15 7.80
C PRO A 263 7.50 21.64 8.47
N GLY A 264 6.52 21.25 7.67
CA GLY A 264 5.24 20.69 8.12
C GLY A 264 4.11 21.70 8.38
N THR A 265 4.34 23.02 8.31
CA THR A 265 3.27 24.02 8.59
C THR A 265 2.33 24.29 7.40
N VAL A 266 2.65 23.82 6.20
CA VAL A 266 1.79 23.96 5.01
C VAL A 266 1.10 22.62 4.74
N ASN A 267 -0.21 22.54 5.02
CA ASN A 267 -0.98 21.34 4.78
C ASN A 267 -1.30 21.19 3.27
N GLY A 268 -1.02 20.02 2.70
CA GLY A 268 -0.86 19.81 1.25
C GLY A 268 -2.11 19.94 0.38
N THR A 269 -3.28 20.25 0.96
CA THR A 269 -4.55 20.39 0.23
C THR A 269 -4.74 21.76 -0.45
N ALA A 270 -3.87 22.74 -0.20
CA ALA A 270 -4.00 24.12 -0.68
C ALA A 270 -3.01 24.52 -1.79
N ILE A 271 -2.17 23.62 -2.30
CA ILE A 271 -1.23 23.91 -3.39
C ILE A 271 -1.70 23.22 -4.67
N THR A 272 -2.24 24.00 -5.61
CA THR A 272 -2.52 23.52 -6.97
C THR A 272 -1.21 23.25 -7.74
N PRO A 273 -1.13 22.17 -8.54
CA PRO A 273 0.03 21.92 -9.40
C PRO A 273 0.30 23.09 -10.35
N GLY A 274 1.54 23.59 -10.35
CA GLY A 274 2.01 24.68 -11.21
C GLY A 274 2.23 26.04 -10.53
N THR A 275 1.84 26.22 -9.27
CA THR A 275 1.98 27.52 -8.57
C THR A 275 3.38 27.75 -7.96
N VAL A 276 4.22 26.71 -7.83
CA VAL A 276 5.58 26.83 -7.27
C VAL A 276 6.61 26.64 -8.38
N ASN A 277 7.37 27.69 -8.69
CA ASN A 277 8.44 27.62 -9.69
C ASN A 277 9.62 26.81 -9.12
N GLY A 278 10.15 25.86 -9.89
CA GLY A 278 10.80 24.63 -9.38
C GLY A 278 12.19 24.75 -8.73
N THR A 279 12.60 25.93 -8.25
CA THR A 279 13.93 26.19 -7.68
C THR A 279 13.97 26.30 -6.15
N ALA A 280 12.81 26.28 -5.48
CA ALA A 280 12.69 26.57 -4.04
C ALA A 280 12.21 25.38 -3.16
N ILE A 281 12.10 24.16 -3.71
CA ILE A 281 11.81 22.95 -2.93
C ILE A 281 13.11 22.18 -2.74
N ALA A 282 13.67 22.23 -1.54
CA ALA A 282 14.77 21.34 -1.17
C ALA A 282 14.27 19.88 -1.17
N PRO A 283 14.99 18.93 -1.79
CA PRO A 283 14.58 17.53 -1.80
C PRO A 283 14.71 16.94 -0.39
N GLY A 284 13.57 16.71 0.28
CA GLY A 284 13.60 16.17 1.65
C GLY A 284 12.26 15.93 2.36
N THR A 285 11.11 16.42 1.87
CA THR A 285 9.83 16.29 2.61
C THR A 285 8.68 15.71 1.79
N PHE A 286 8.80 14.45 1.40
CA PHE A 286 7.67 13.52 1.48
C PHE A 286 8.01 12.44 2.52
N PRO A 287 7.04 11.83 3.23
CA PRO A 287 7.31 10.71 4.13
C PRO A 287 7.92 9.45 3.47
N HIS A 288 8.12 9.49 2.14
CA HIS A 288 8.81 8.48 1.34
C HIS A 288 9.85 9.09 0.37
N SER A 289 10.22 10.38 0.51
CA SER A 289 11.12 11.06 -0.48
C SER A 289 12.56 10.57 -0.46
N GLU A 290 13.04 10.01 0.66
CA GLU A 290 14.37 9.39 0.72
C GLU A 290 14.52 8.26 -0.31
N ASN A 291 13.41 7.64 -0.70
CA ASN A 291 13.35 6.64 -1.75
C ASN A 291 12.95 7.17 -3.14
N LEU A 292 12.81 8.47 -3.41
CA LEU A 292 12.59 8.90 -4.82
C LEU A 292 13.87 8.78 -5.66
N ALA A 293 15.03 9.04 -5.06
CA ALA A 293 16.31 8.71 -5.68
C ALA A 293 16.54 7.19 -5.72
N LEU A 294 16.14 6.45 -4.67
CA LEU A 294 16.25 4.99 -4.67
C LEU A 294 15.35 4.36 -5.73
N LEU A 295 14.06 4.72 -5.80
CA LEU A 295 13.09 4.33 -6.84
C LEU A 295 13.52 4.80 -8.24
N GLY A 296 14.17 5.95 -8.38
CA GLY A 296 14.77 6.39 -9.65
C GLY A 296 16.03 5.63 -10.04
N SER A 297 16.77 5.11 -9.06
CA SER A 297 17.95 4.24 -9.24
C SER A 297 17.60 2.75 -9.34
N LEU A 298 16.39 2.37 -8.90
CA LEU A 298 15.84 1.03 -9.08
C LEU A 298 15.81 0.81 -10.59
N ARG A 299 16.52 -0.25 -10.99
CA ARG A 299 16.66 -0.62 -12.39
C ARG A 299 15.37 -1.29 -12.86
N TRP A 300 14.31 -0.50 -13.08
CA TRP A 300 13.03 -0.98 -13.63
C TRP A 300 13.21 -1.64 -15.01
N ASP A 301 14.28 -1.28 -15.73
CA ASP A 301 14.70 -1.97 -16.95
C ASP A 301 15.22 -3.40 -16.71
N LEU A 302 15.59 -3.78 -15.48
CA LEU A 302 15.86 -5.17 -15.10
C LEU A 302 14.59 -5.93 -14.69
N LEU A 303 13.53 -5.23 -14.27
CA LEU A 303 12.22 -5.81 -13.95
C LEU A 303 11.34 -6.01 -15.19
N SER A 304 11.65 -5.30 -16.29
CA SER A 304 10.95 -5.42 -17.57
C SER A 304 11.41 -6.65 -18.36
N PRO A 305 10.49 -7.49 -18.90
CA PRO A 305 10.85 -8.59 -19.78
C PRO A 305 11.66 -8.13 -21.00
N LYS A 306 12.73 -8.87 -21.35
CA LYS A 306 13.62 -8.56 -22.48
C LYS A 306 13.52 -9.63 -23.56
N SER A 307 13.26 -9.23 -24.80
CA SER A 307 13.12 -10.15 -25.93
C SER A 307 14.32 -10.10 -26.87
N PHE A 308 14.75 -11.27 -27.34
CA PHE A 308 15.92 -11.46 -28.21
C PHE A 308 15.53 -12.28 -29.43
N THR A 309 15.95 -11.85 -30.62
CA THR A 309 15.56 -12.48 -31.89
C THR A 309 16.28 -13.80 -32.12
N VAL A 310 15.51 -14.80 -32.54
CA VAL A 310 15.94 -16.16 -32.93
C VAL A 310 15.08 -16.61 -34.13
N THR A 311 14.88 -17.90 -34.41
CA THR A 311 14.03 -18.33 -35.54
C THR A 311 13.26 -19.61 -35.21
N THR A 312 11.94 -19.50 -35.08
CA THR A 312 11.02 -20.59 -34.66
C THR A 312 11.61 -21.42 -33.51
N PRO A 313 11.78 -20.82 -32.32
CA PRO A 313 12.45 -21.48 -31.20
C PRO A 313 11.58 -22.56 -30.56
N GLY A 314 12.20 -23.68 -30.23
CA GLY A 314 11.63 -24.81 -29.49
C GLY A 314 12.11 -24.81 -28.03
N GLY A 315 12.78 -25.88 -27.60
CA GLY A 315 13.34 -25.99 -26.26
C GLY A 315 14.45 -24.96 -25.97
N ILE A 316 14.65 -24.72 -24.67
CA ILE A 316 15.68 -23.84 -24.11
C ILE A 316 16.43 -24.58 -23.01
N ALA A 317 17.76 -24.42 -22.94
CA ALA A 317 18.60 -24.90 -21.85
C ALA A 317 19.55 -23.80 -21.36
N PHE A 318 19.97 -23.87 -20.09
CA PHE A 318 20.99 -23.01 -19.51
C PHE A 318 22.25 -23.85 -19.22
N ASP A 319 23.43 -23.36 -19.65
CA ASP A 319 24.72 -24.06 -19.47
C ASP A 319 25.50 -23.64 -18.21
N GLY A 320 24.88 -22.86 -17.32
CA GLY A 320 25.53 -22.20 -16.19
C GLY A 320 26.06 -20.79 -16.49
N THR A 321 26.03 -20.33 -17.75
CA THR A 321 26.41 -18.95 -18.13
C THR A 321 25.62 -18.41 -19.33
N ASN A 322 25.14 -19.29 -20.20
CA ASN A 322 24.54 -18.99 -21.51
C ASN A 322 23.26 -19.79 -21.71
N ILE A 323 22.37 -19.21 -22.51
CA ILE A 323 21.12 -19.79 -22.96
C ILE A 323 21.34 -20.43 -24.32
N TRP A 324 20.91 -21.67 -24.45
CA TRP A 324 20.92 -22.44 -25.68
C TRP A 324 19.48 -22.65 -26.16
N VAL A 325 19.24 -22.38 -27.44
CA VAL A 325 17.90 -22.41 -28.04
C VAL A 325 17.92 -23.30 -29.27
N ALA A 326 17.06 -24.31 -29.29
CA ALA A 326 16.80 -25.11 -30.49
C ALA A 326 15.94 -24.31 -31.47
N ASN A 327 16.43 -24.03 -32.68
CA ASN A 327 15.72 -23.26 -33.71
C ASN A 327 15.22 -24.17 -34.82
N GLY A 328 13.94 -24.56 -34.75
CA GLY A 328 13.37 -25.51 -35.69
C GLY A 328 13.23 -24.95 -37.11
N GLY A 329 13.01 -23.64 -37.25
CA GLY A 329 12.69 -23.00 -38.54
C GLY A 329 13.87 -22.85 -39.50
N ASN A 330 15.11 -22.90 -38.99
CA ASN A 330 16.33 -22.77 -39.79
C ASN A 330 17.34 -23.91 -39.54
N ASN A 331 16.97 -24.96 -38.80
CA ASN A 331 17.83 -26.09 -38.43
C ASN A 331 19.13 -25.65 -37.73
N THR A 332 19.03 -24.77 -36.74
CA THR A 332 20.20 -24.31 -35.96
C THR A 332 19.99 -24.43 -34.46
N VAL A 333 21.08 -24.21 -33.72
CA VAL A 333 21.08 -24.01 -32.27
C VAL A 333 21.76 -22.68 -32.00
N THR A 334 21.08 -21.73 -31.34
CA THR A 334 21.70 -20.45 -30.95
C THR A 334 22.20 -20.52 -29.52
N LYS A 335 23.43 -20.07 -29.29
CA LYS A 335 23.97 -19.75 -27.96
C LYS A 335 23.90 -18.24 -27.74
N LEU A 336 23.25 -17.81 -26.66
CA LEU A 336 23.14 -16.42 -26.24
C LEU A 336 23.70 -16.28 -24.81
N ARG A 337 24.43 -15.20 -24.52
CA ARG A 337 24.88 -14.94 -23.14
C ARG A 337 23.67 -14.60 -22.26
N ALA A 338 23.55 -15.23 -21.08
CA ALA A 338 22.37 -15.04 -20.24
C ALA A 338 22.25 -13.62 -19.65
N SER A 339 23.37 -12.90 -19.44
CA SER A 339 23.34 -11.56 -18.84
C SER A 339 22.62 -10.51 -19.70
N ASP A 340 22.87 -10.52 -21.01
CA ASP A 340 22.53 -9.44 -21.95
C ASP A 340 21.85 -9.93 -23.25
N GLY A 341 21.74 -11.24 -23.46
CA GLY A 341 21.16 -11.85 -24.65
C GLY A 341 22.00 -11.71 -25.93
N VAL A 342 23.28 -11.31 -25.82
CA VAL A 342 24.18 -11.26 -26.97
C VAL A 342 24.36 -12.66 -27.56
N VAL A 343 24.10 -12.82 -28.86
CA VAL A 343 24.35 -14.06 -29.60
C VAL A 343 25.86 -14.32 -29.65
N LEU A 344 26.29 -15.43 -29.06
CA LEU A 344 27.68 -15.88 -29.02
C LEU A 344 28.00 -16.88 -30.15
N GLY A 345 26.98 -17.52 -30.72
CA GLY A 345 27.13 -18.44 -31.84
C GLY A 345 25.79 -18.96 -32.34
N VAL A 346 25.76 -19.33 -33.63
CA VAL A 346 24.63 -20.01 -34.28
C VAL A 346 25.20 -21.24 -34.97
N PHE A 347 24.83 -22.41 -34.48
CA PHE A 347 25.42 -23.69 -34.89
C PHE A 347 24.43 -24.44 -35.78
N PRO A 348 24.76 -24.68 -37.07
CA PRO A 348 23.89 -25.44 -37.95
C PRO A 348 23.84 -26.91 -37.51
N ILE A 349 22.67 -27.51 -37.59
CA ILE A 349 22.46 -28.93 -37.38
C ILE A 349 21.76 -29.55 -38.60
N ASN A 350 21.85 -30.88 -38.73
CA ASN A 350 21.05 -31.58 -39.73
C ASN A 350 19.63 -31.84 -39.16
N GLY A 351 18.62 -31.21 -39.77
CA GLY A 351 17.20 -31.40 -39.45
C GLY A 351 16.66 -30.49 -38.34
N ASN A 352 15.37 -30.64 -38.07
CA ASN A 352 14.55 -29.72 -37.28
C ASN A 352 14.88 -29.80 -35.78
N ALA A 353 15.56 -28.79 -35.25
CA ALA A 353 15.87 -28.65 -33.84
C ALA A 353 14.59 -28.42 -33.01
N THR A 354 14.28 -29.27 -32.04
CA THR A 354 13.04 -29.17 -31.26
C THR A 354 13.22 -29.02 -29.75
N ASN A 355 14.17 -29.73 -29.15
CA ASN A 355 14.46 -29.70 -27.72
C ASN A 355 15.98 -29.69 -27.50
N VAL A 356 16.41 -29.14 -26.36
CA VAL A 356 17.81 -29.02 -25.98
C VAL A 356 17.96 -29.23 -24.47
N VAL A 357 19.01 -29.95 -24.06
CA VAL A 357 19.42 -30.13 -22.65
C VAL A 357 20.93 -30.00 -22.49
N PHE A 358 21.39 -29.70 -21.28
CA PHE A 358 22.80 -29.57 -20.92
C PHE A 358 23.22 -30.70 -19.98
N ASP A 359 24.37 -31.33 -20.23
CA ASP A 359 24.90 -32.46 -19.45
C ASP A 359 26.00 -32.09 -18.43
N GLY A 360 26.29 -30.80 -18.26
CA GLY A 360 27.42 -30.29 -17.47
C GLY A 360 28.65 -29.90 -18.28
N GLY A 361 28.79 -30.36 -19.53
CA GLY A 361 29.87 -29.92 -20.45
C GLY A 361 29.47 -29.81 -21.93
N ASN A 362 28.31 -30.36 -22.31
CA ASN A 362 27.83 -30.52 -23.67
C ASN A 362 26.34 -30.24 -23.76
N ILE A 363 25.92 -29.83 -24.94
CA ILE A 363 24.55 -29.49 -25.31
C ILE A 363 24.02 -30.60 -26.21
N TRP A 364 22.92 -31.21 -25.79
CA TRP A 364 22.27 -32.29 -26.52
C TRP A 364 20.99 -31.77 -27.14
N VAL A 365 20.77 -32.04 -28.43
CA VAL A 365 19.68 -31.46 -29.22
C VAL A 365 18.93 -32.54 -29.99
N THR A 366 17.61 -32.57 -29.90
CA THR A 366 16.78 -33.43 -30.75
C THR A 366 16.66 -32.83 -32.14
N SER A 367 16.97 -33.65 -33.17
CA SER A 367 16.63 -33.35 -34.56
C SER A 367 15.48 -34.23 -35.01
N SER A 368 14.27 -33.69 -34.95
CA SER A 368 13.04 -34.46 -35.13
C SER A 368 12.89 -35.00 -36.55
N SER A 369 13.21 -34.20 -37.59
CA SER A 369 13.11 -34.63 -38.99
C SER A 369 14.25 -35.54 -39.45
N ALA A 370 15.41 -35.52 -38.77
CA ALA A 370 16.52 -36.44 -39.05
C ALA A 370 16.44 -37.75 -38.25
N GLY A 371 15.60 -37.82 -37.20
CA GLY A 371 15.52 -39.00 -36.32
C GLY A 371 16.76 -39.21 -35.45
N THR A 372 17.49 -38.13 -35.13
CA THR A 372 18.77 -38.15 -34.43
C THR A 372 18.78 -37.25 -33.20
N VAL A 373 19.72 -37.53 -32.30
CA VAL A 373 20.15 -36.62 -31.23
C VAL A 373 21.57 -36.17 -31.53
N ILE A 374 21.85 -34.88 -31.36
CA ILE A 374 23.11 -34.24 -31.71
C ILE A 374 23.77 -33.72 -30.44
N LYS A 375 25.07 -33.98 -30.27
CA LYS A 375 25.88 -33.50 -29.15
C LYS A 375 26.85 -32.42 -29.63
N LEU A 376 26.74 -31.23 -29.06
CA LEU A 376 27.64 -30.09 -29.27
C LEU A 376 28.43 -29.83 -27.98
N ARG A 377 29.69 -29.42 -28.05
CA ARG A 377 30.45 -29.00 -26.85
C ARG A 377 29.92 -27.65 -26.36
N ALA A 378 29.68 -27.49 -25.06
CA ALA A 378 29.10 -26.25 -24.53
C ALA A 378 30.05 -25.05 -24.57
N SER A 379 31.38 -25.23 -24.60
CA SER A 379 32.32 -24.10 -24.67
C SER A 379 32.20 -23.33 -26.00
N ASP A 380 32.24 -24.04 -27.11
CA ASP A 380 32.48 -23.51 -28.47
C ASP A 380 31.42 -23.92 -29.51
N GLY A 381 30.48 -24.82 -29.16
CA GLY A 381 29.46 -25.36 -30.06
C GLY A 381 29.98 -26.37 -31.08
N ALA A 382 31.21 -26.88 -30.93
CA ALA A 382 31.76 -27.89 -31.83
C ALA A 382 30.93 -29.18 -31.81
N LEU A 383 30.62 -29.74 -32.99
CA LEU A 383 29.92 -31.01 -33.13
C LEU A 383 30.79 -32.17 -32.59
N LEU A 384 30.29 -32.88 -31.58
CA LEU A 384 30.95 -34.02 -30.96
C LEU A 384 30.35 -35.36 -31.41
N GLY A 385 29.10 -35.39 -31.87
CA GLY A 385 28.47 -36.60 -32.37
C GLY A 385 27.01 -36.42 -32.80
N THR A 386 26.55 -37.35 -33.63
CA THR A 386 25.17 -37.46 -34.10
C THR A 386 24.72 -38.91 -33.93
N PHE A 387 23.70 -39.13 -33.12
CA PHE A 387 23.29 -40.45 -32.64
C PHE A 387 21.89 -40.79 -33.17
N PRO A 388 21.71 -41.91 -33.90
CA PRO A 388 20.40 -42.31 -34.39
C PRO A 388 19.53 -42.82 -33.24
N VAL A 389 18.34 -42.24 -33.09
CA VAL A 389 17.35 -42.67 -32.08
C VAL A 389 16.12 -43.33 -32.69
N VAL A 390 15.89 -43.16 -33.99
CA VAL A 390 14.77 -43.67 -34.82
C VAL A 390 13.36 -43.32 -34.32
N ASN A 391 12.49 -43.00 -35.26
CA ASN A 391 11.28 -42.16 -35.07
C ASN A 391 11.63 -40.74 -34.59
N PRO A 392 10.81 -39.71 -34.89
CA PRO A 392 11.11 -38.33 -34.51
C PRO A 392 11.27 -38.18 -32.99
N PRO A 393 12.47 -37.82 -32.47
CA PRO A 393 12.62 -37.49 -31.06
C PRO A 393 11.90 -36.17 -30.74
N THR A 394 11.36 -36.06 -29.53
CA THR A 394 10.47 -34.96 -29.11
C THR A 394 11.03 -34.14 -27.95
N VAL A 395 11.51 -34.81 -26.89
CA VAL A 395 12.01 -34.19 -25.67
C VAL A 395 13.09 -35.06 -25.03
N MET A 396 13.99 -34.45 -24.27
CA MET A 396 15.03 -35.13 -23.52
C MET A 396 15.10 -34.67 -22.06
N ALA A 397 15.73 -35.49 -21.22
CA ALA A 397 16.21 -35.13 -19.89
C ALA A 397 17.60 -35.72 -19.65
N PHE A 398 18.38 -35.11 -18.76
CA PHE A 398 19.67 -35.63 -18.29
C PHE A 398 19.52 -36.15 -16.86
N ASP A 399 20.04 -37.34 -16.56
CA ASP A 399 19.96 -37.98 -15.23
C ASP A 399 21.23 -37.83 -14.37
N GLY A 400 22.20 -37.03 -14.82
CA GLY A 400 23.52 -36.91 -14.20
C GLY A 400 24.62 -37.75 -14.88
N GLU A 401 24.26 -38.75 -15.68
CA GLU A 401 25.20 -39.61 -16.43
C GLU A 401 24.72 -39.91 -17.88
N ASN A 402 23.42 -39.83 -18.14
CA ASN A 402 22.77 -40.33 -19.33
C ASN A 402 21.65 -39.39 -19.82
N ILE A 403 21.44 -39.38 -21.13
CA ILE A 403 20.37 -38.65 -21.80
C ILE A 403 19.21 -39.61 -22.06
N TRP A 404 18.06 -39.28 -21.51
CA TRP A 404 16.79 -39.94 -21.75
C TRP A 404 16.05 -39.23 -22.85
N VAL A 405 15.63 -39.95 -23.89
CA VAL A 405 15.04 -39.42 -25.12
C VAL A 405 13.66 -40.02 -25.32
N ALA A 406 12.64 -39.17 -25.42
CA ALA A 406 11.31 -39.54 -25.88
C ALA A 406 11.21 -39.38 -27.41
N SER A 407 10.33 -40.18 -28.00
CA SER A 407 9.84 -40.02 -29.37
C SER A 407 8.33 -40.26 -29.36
N VAL A 408 7.68 -40.21 -30.52
CA VAL A 408 6.25 -40.61 -30.64
C VAL A 408 6.00 -42.10 -30.34
N SER A 409 7.05 -42.92 -30.16
CA SER A 409 6.98 -44.34 -29.80
C SER A 409 6.60 -44.57 -28.33
N PRO A 410 5.99 -45.71 -27.95
CA PRO A 410 5.71 -46.07 -26.56
C PRO A 410 6.96 -46.52 -25.78
N SER A 411 8.05 -45.78 -25.90
CA SER A 411 9.31 -46.08 -25.22
C SER A 411 10.22 -44.86 -25.08
N LEU A 412 11.02 -44.86 -24.01
CA LEU A 412 12.15 -43.96 -23.84
C LEU A 412 13.44 -44.67 -24.25
N ARG A 413 14.40 -43.93 -24.80
CA ARG A 413 15.76 -44.41 -25.09
C ARG A 413 16.76 -43.77 -24.12
N LYS A 414 17.65 -44.57 -23.55
CA LYS A 414 18.74 -44.10 -22.68
C LYS A 414 20.04 -44.11 -23.47
N LEU A 415 20.66 -42.95 -23.66
CA LEU A 415 21.97 -42.78 -24.30
C LEU A 415 22.98 -42.38 -23.22
N ARG A 416 24.16 -43.01 -23.18
CA ARG A 416 25.20 -42.61 -22.23
C ARG A 416 25.75 -41.23 -22.60
N ALA A 417 25.89 -40.31 -21.65
CA ALA A 417 26.31 -38.95 -21.98
C ALA A 417 27.81 -38.85 -22.33
N SER A 418 28.67 -39.81 -21.97
CA SER A 418 30.08 -39.77 -22.37
C SER A 418 30.26 -39.88 -23.90
N ASP A 419 29.62 -40.87 -24.52
CA ASP A 419 29.90 -41.36 -25.88
C ASP A 419 28.66 -41.42 -26.79
N GLY A 420 27.44 -41.24 -26.26
CA GLY A 420 26.17 -41.34 -26.98
C GLY A 420 25.71 -42.77 -27.28
N ALA A 421 26.34 -43.79 -26.68
CA ALA A 421 25.95 -45.19 -26.87
C ALA A 421 24.53 -45.45 -26.33
N LEU A 422 23.70 -46.12 -27.13
CA LEU A 422 22.37 -46.57 -26.72
C LEU A 422 22.49 -47.68 -25.68
N LEU A 423 22.11 -47.39 -24.44
CA LEU A 423 22.14 -48.33 -23.30
C LEU A 423 20.87 -49.18 -23.19
N GLY A 424 19.74 -48.68 -23.71
CA GLY A 424 18.48 -49.41 -23.67
C GLY A 424 17.31 -48.65 -24.26
N THR A 425 16.22 -49.38 -24.50
CA THR A 425 14.90 -48.86 -24.88
C THR A 425 13.88 -49.43 -23.90
N PHE A 426 13.18 -48.55 -23.19
CA PHE A 426 12.37 -48.90 -22.02
C PHE A 426 10.89 -48.57 -22.30
N PRO A 427 9.96 -49.51 -22.09
CA PRO A 427 8.55 -49.31 -22.43
C PRO A 427 7.90 -48.27 -21.51
N VAL A 428 7.12 -47.38 -22.11
CA VAL A 428 6.24 -46.40 -21.43
C VAL A 428 4.91 -46.32 -22.17
N GLY A 429 4.04 -45.37 -21.84
CA GLY A 429 2.80 -45.15 -22.58
C GLY A 429 3.01 -44.47 -23.94
N LEU A 430 1.93 -44.33 -24.69
CA LEU A 430 1.90 -43.77 -26.04
C LEU A 430 2.17 -42.26 -26.05
N ASN A 431 2.99 -41.83 -27.01
CA ASN A 431 3.30 -40.44 -27.31
C ASN A 431 3.87 -39.66 -26.10
N PRO A 432 5.02 -40.08 -25.52
CA PRO A 432 5.63 -39.40 -24.40
C PRO A 432 6.01 -37.95 -24.74
N ARG A 433 5.62 -37.01 -23.87
CA ARG A 433 5.62 -35.55 -24.17
C ARG A 433 6.56 -34.71 -23.32
N ALA A 434 6.76 -35.08 -22.06
CA ALA A 434 7.73 -34.45 -21.18
C ALA A 434 8.49 -35.55 -20.41
N ILE A 435 9.72 -35.23 -20.02
CA ILE A 435 10.54 -36.08 -19.14
C ILE A 435 11.09 -35.19 -18.02
N ALA A 436 11.06 -35.69 -16.78
CA ALA A 436 11.72 -35.08 -15.63
C ALA A 436 12.55 -36.14 -14.87
N PHE A 437 13.62 -35.69 -14.21
CA PHE A 437 14.46 -36.52 -13.33
C PHE A 437 14.27 -36.05 -11.88
N ASP A 438 14.02 -36.97 -10.96
CA ASP A 438 13.78 -36.67 -9.52
C ASP A 438 15.02 -36.85 -8.62
N GLY A 439 16.19 -37.11 -9.21
CA GLY A 439 17.42 -37.47 -8.49
C GLY A 439 17.69 -38.98 -8.42
N ALA A 440 16.69 -39.84 -8.66
CA ALA A 440 16.85 -41.30 -8.72
C ALA A 440 16.02 -41.99 -9.82
N ASN A 441 14.98 -41.33 -10.32
CA ASN A 441 13.98 -41.87 -11.23
C ASN A 441 13.64 -40.87 -12.34
N ILE A 442 13.30 -41.43 -13.49
CA ILE A 442 12.78 -40.73 -14.65
C ILE A 442 11.26 -40.81 -14.64
N TRP A 443 10.61 -39.67 -14.85
CA TRP A 443 9.17 -39.54 -14.97
C TRP A 443 8.84 -39.06 -16.37
N THR A 444 7.84 -39.67 -17.02
CA THR A 444 7.38 -39.23 -18.34
C THR A 444 5.86 -39.19 -18.46
N THR A 445 5.33 -38.17 -19.14
CA THR A 445 3.90 -38.02 -19.43
C THR A 445 3.53 -38.73 -20.72
N ASN A 446 2.51 -39.58 -20.66
CA ASN A 446 2.00 -40.33 -21.81
C ASN A 446 0.67 -39.70 -22.26
N ILE A 447 0.73 -38.67 -23.13
CA ILE A 447 -0.44 -37.82 -23.40
C ILE A 447 -1.64 -38.56 -24.00
N ASN A 448 -1.40 -39.68 -24.70
CA ASN A 448 -2.44 -40.50 -25.33
C ASN A 448 -2.95 -41.63 -24.42
N ASN A 449 -2.38 -41.80 -23.22
CA ASN A 449 -2.83 -42.76 -22.20
C ASN A 449 -3.31 -42.10 -20.90
N ASP A 450 -3.38 -40.77 -20.86
CA ASP A 450 -3.80 -40.01 -19.68
C ASP A 450 -3.03 -40.40 -18.39
N SER A 451 -1.74 -40.71 -18.54
CA SER A 451 -0.91 -41.29 -17.48
C SER A 451 0.51 -40.72 -17.40
N VAL A 452 1.19 -41.00 -16.28
CA VAL A 452 2.60 -40.70 -16.05
C VAL A 452 3.33 -41.98 -15.62
N THR A 453 4.39 -42.34 -16.33
CA THR A 453 5.21 -43.52 -15.99
C THR A 453 6.45 -43.10 -15.21
N LYS A 454 6.76 -43.83 -14.13
CA LYS A 454 8.00 -43.69 -13.34
C LYS A 454 8.91 -44.87 -13.63
N LEU A 455 10.16 -44.59 -13.99
CA LEU A 455 11.22 -45.57 -14.25
C LEU A 455 12.41 -45.28 -13.35
N ARG A 456 13.07 -46.29 -12.80
CA ARG A 456 14.31 -46.09 -12.05
C ARG A 456 15.44 -45.68 -13.02
N ALA A 457 16.18 -44.62 -12.71
CA ALA A 457 17.16 -44.08 -13.65
C ALA A 457 18.37 -45.01 -13.85
N SER A 458 18.76 -45.81 -12.85
CA SER A 458 19.93 -46.69 -12.94
C SER A 458 19.79 -47.75 -14.04
N ASP A 459 18.67 -48.46 -14.08
CA ASP A 459 18.43 -49.66 -14.89
C ASP A 459 17.26 -49.52 -15.89
N GLY A 460 16.46 -48.46 -15.79
CA GLY A 460 15.27 -48.24 -16.62
C GLY A 460 14.08 -49.16 -16.27
N ALA A 461 14.11 -49.83 -15.12
CA ALA A 461 12.97 -50.61 -14.65
C ALA A 461 11.76 -49.69 -14.39
N VAL A 462 10.62 -50.00 -15.02
CA VAL A 462 9.34 -49.33 -14.72
C VAL A 462 8.97 -49.66 -13.27
N LEU A 463 8.82 -48.62 -12.46
CA LEU A 463 8.42 -48.74 -11.06
C LEU A 463 6.91 -48.67 -10.90
N ASP A 464 6.25 -47.78 -11.66
CA ASP A 464 4.79 -47.64 -11.67
C ASP A 464 4.30 -46.83 -12.89
N THR A 465 2.99 -46.80 -13.14
CA THR A 465 2.33 -45.90 -14.09
C THR A 465 1.01 -45.38 -13.52
N PHE A 466 0.99 -44.09 -13.21
CA PHE A 466 -0.10 -43.40 -12.54
C PHE A 466 -1.09 -42.84 -13.56
N ALA A 467 -2.38 -43.15 -13.41
CA ALA A 467 -3.44 -42.46 -14.15
C ALA A 467 -3.63 -41.04 -13.59
N VAL A 468 -3.64 -40.03 -14.45
CA VAL A 468 -3.77 -38.61 -14.07
C VAL A 468 -4.92 -37.87 -14.76
N SER A 469 -5.62 -38.54 -15.70
CA SER A 469 -6.63 -37.99 -16.61
C SER A 469 -6.10 -36.82 -17.47
N GLY A 470 -6.95 -36.27 -18.35
CA GLY A 470 -6.78 -34.90 -18.85
C GLY A 470 -5.54 -34.61 -19.72
N ARG A 471 -4.99 -35.58 -20.46
CA ARG A 471 -3.92 -35.39 -21.46
C ARG A 471 -2.69 -34.66 -20.91
N PRO A 472 -1.85 -35.34 -20.10
CA PRO A 472 -0.67 -34.74 -19.47
C PRO A 472 0.42 -34.43 -20.52
N ALA A 473 0.98 -33.22 -20.46
CA ALA A 473 1.85 -32.67 -21.50
C ALA A 473 3.16 -32.04 -20.98
N ALA A 474 3.22 -31.60 -19.73
CA ALA A 474 4.41 -30.97 -19.14
C ALA A 474 4.73 -31.55 -17.76
N LEU A 475 6.01 -31.50 -17.35
CA LEU A 475 6.51 -31.97 -16.05
C LEU A 475 7.50 -30.96 -15.45
N ALA A 476 7.49 -30.86 -14.12
CA ALA A 476 8.58 -30.29 -13.32
C ALA A 476 8.72 -31.05 -11.99
N PHE A 477 9.93 -31.11 -11.44
CA PHE A 477 10.20 -31.65 -10.11
C PHE A 477 10.55 -30.51 -9.15
N ASP A 478 9.94 -30.47 -7.97
CA ASP A 478 10.16 -29.42 -6.96
C ASP A 478 11.15 -29.80 -5.84
N GLY A 479 11.78 -30.96 -5.92
CA GLY A 479 12.61 -31.54 -4.86
C GLY A 479 11.91 -32.61 -4.01
N ALA A 480 10.58 -32.68 -4.04
CA ALA A 480 9.78 -33.70 -3.33
C ALA A 480 8.58 -34.25 -4.12
N ASN A 481 8.13 -33.54 -5.15
CA ASN A 481 6.89 -33.80 -5.89
C ASN A 481 7.07 -33.52 -7.38
N ILE A 482 6.34 -34.27 -8.19
CA ILE A 482 6.24 -34.14 -9.63
C ILE A 482 4.96 -33.36 -9.96
N TRP A 483 5.12 -32.20 -10.58
CA TRP A 483 4.04 -31.36 -11.04
C TRP A 483 3.75 -31.68 -12.50
N VAL A 484 2.52 -32.09 -12.80
CA VAL A 484 2.10 -32.58 -14.11
C VAL A 484 1.09 -31.61 -14.73
N GLY A 485 1.48 -30.91 -15.79
CA GLY A 485 0.59 -30.04 -16.55
C GLY A 485 -0.33 -30.85 -17.47
N LYS A 486 -1.65 -30.68 -17.32
CA LYS A 486 -2.72 -31.37 -18.04
C LYS A 486 -3.43 -30.44 -19.02
N GLN A 487 -3.61 -30.86 -20.28
CA GLN A 487 -4.31 -30.06 -21.31
C GLN A 487 -5.83 -30.10 -21.18
N GLY A 488 -6.38 -31.00 -20.36
CA GLY A 488 -7.79 -31.32 -20.34
C GLY A 488 -8.18 -32.31 -21.46
N ASN A 489 -9.37 -32.88 -21.33
CA ASN A 489 -9.91 -33.91 -22.24
C ASN A 489 -11.30 -33.55 -22.80
N GLY A 490 -11.71 -32.28 -22.70
CA GLY A 490 -13.03 -31.80 -23.13
C GLY A 490 -14.13 -31.95 -22.08
N VAL A 491 -13.91 -32.77 -21.06
CA VAL A 491 -14.75 -32.86 -19.85
C VAL A 491 -14.07 -32.13 -18.68
N GLU A 492 -12.80 -32.45 -18.44
CA GLU A 492 -11.92 -31.71 -17.54
C GLU A 492 -11.22 -30.57 -18.29
N GLY A 493 -11.17 -29.40 -17.66
CA GLY A 493 -10.40 -28.25 -18.14
C GLY A 493 -8.89 -28.36 -17.87
N PRO A 494 -8.06 -27.49 -18.47
CA PRO A 494 -6.62 -27.47 -18.25
C PRO A 494 -6.27 -27.21 -16.78
N SER A 495 -5.35 -28.01 -16.25
CA SER A 495 -5.01 -28.05 -14.83
C SER A 495 -3.58 -28.55 -14.61
N ILE A 496 -3.09 -28.48 -13.38
CA ILE A 496 -1.84 -29.11 -12.95
C ILE A 496 -2.18 -30.03 -11.78
N ILE A 497 -1.66 -31.26 -11.80
CA ILE A 497 -1.76 -32.21 -10.68
C ILE A 497 -0.40 -32.40 -10.04
N LYS A 498 -0.32 -32.32 -8.70
CA LYS A 498 0.90 -32.53 -7.91
C LYS A 498 0.91 -33.96 -7.40
N LEU A 499 1.89 -34.75 -7.84
CA LEU A 499 2.12 -36.13 -7.41
C LEU A 499 3.33 -36.19 -6.47
N ARG A 500 3.21 -36.86 -5.32
CA ARG A 500 4.35 -37.06 -4.41
C ARG A 500 5.41 -37.93 -5.09
N ALA A 501 6.68 -37.52 -5.11
CA ALA A 501 7.70 -38.24 -5.88
C ALA A 501 8.09 -39.60 -5.29
N SER A 502 7.83 -39.87 -4.00
CA SER A 502 8.12 -41.19 -3.42
C SER A 502 7.30 -42.31 -4.07
N ASP A 503 5.99 -42.10 -4.22
CA ASP A 503 4.98 -43.12 -4.49
C ASP A 503 3.92 -42.71 -5.54
N GLY A 504 4.04 -41.53 -6.14
CA GLY A 504 3.11 -41.00 -7.15
C GLY A 504 1.73 -40.63 -6.63
N ALA A 505 1.51 -40.63 -5.30
CA ALA A 505 0.22 -40.28 -4.72
C ALA A 505 -0.18 -38.83 -5.08
N ALA A 506 -1.38 -38.66 -5.64
CA ALA A 506 -1.93 -37.35 -5.96
C ALA A 506 -2.21 -36.55 -4.68
N GLN A 507 -1.64 -35.35 -4.59
CA GLN A 507 -1.76 -34.44 -3.44
C GLN A 507 -2.79 -33.34 -3.67
N ALA A 508 -2.79 -32.74 -4.86
CA ALA A 508 -3.60 -31.57 -5.19
C ALA A 508 -3.81 -31.41 -6.70
N LEU A 509 -4.87 -30.68 -7.07
CA LEU A 509 -5.23 -30.34 -8.44
C LEU A 509 -5.50 -28.83 -8.54
N TYR A 510 -4.85 -28.17 -9.50
CA TYR A 510 -4.86 -26.72 -9.69
C TYR A 510 -5.39 -26.37 -11.07
N PRO A 511 -6.60 -25.81 -11.23
CA PRO A 511 -7.09 -25.32 -12.51
C PRO A 511 -6.25 -24.14 -13.01
N ILE A 512 -5.85 -24.13 -14.29
CA ILE A 512 -4.97 -23.08 -14.86
C ILE A 512 -5.56 -22.35 -16.08
N GLY A 513 -6.71 -22.78 -16.59
CA GLY A 513 -7.46 -22.08 -17.64
C GLY A 513 -6.87 -22.17 -19.06
N PHE A 514 -5.61 -22.61 -19.24
CA PHE A 514 -5.00 -22.79 -20.55
C PHE A 514 -4.19 -24.09 -20.66
N ALA A 515 -4.10 -24.66 -21.85
CA ALA A 515 -3.33 -25.88 -22.10
C ALA A 515 -1.82 -25.65 -21.88
N PRO A 516 -1.16 -26.38 -20.97
CA PRO A 516 0.27 -26.22 -20.69
C PRO A 516 1.14 -26.93 -21.75
N PHE A 517 2.32 -26.36 -22.01
CA PHE A 517 3.30 -26.86 -22.97
C PHE A 517 4.67 -27.15 -22.34
N GLY A 518 5.13 -26.31 -21.41
CA GLY A 518 6.40 -26.48 -20.70
C GLY A 518 6.27 -26.04 -19.25
N MET A 519 7.10 -26.62 -18.37
CA MET A 519 7.13 -26.30 -16.94
C MET A 519 8.57 -26.29 -16.41
N VAL A 520 8.86 -25.43 -15.44
CA VAL A 520 10.13 -25.42 -14.70
C VAL A 520 9.91 -25.02 -13.24
N PHE A 521 10.78 -25.49 -12.35
CA PHE A 521 10.84 -25.06 -10.96
C PHE A 521 12.01 -24.08 -10.79
N ASP A 522 11.78 -22.91 -10.16
CA ASP A 522 12.80 -21.88 -9.94
C ASP A 522 13.55 -22.01 -8.59
N GLY A 523 13.27 -23.09 -7.84
CA GLY A 523 13.73 -23.26 -6.45
C GLY A 523 12.69 -22.87 -5.39
N SER A 524 11.57 -22.25 -5.77
CA SER A 524 10.45 -21.94 -4.85
C SER A 524 9.07 -21.93 -5.53
N ASN A 525 9.00 -21.78 -6.85
CA ASN A 525 7.79 -21.58 -7.64
C ASN A 525 7.82 -22.47 -8.89
N ILE A 526 6.64 -22.91 -9.31
CA ILE A 526 6.41 -23.62 -10.56
C ILE A 526 5.95 -22.63 -11.60
N TRP A 527 6.69 -22.54 -12.70
CA TRP A 527 6.38 -21.70 -13.85
C TRP A 527 5.88 -22.57 -14.99
N VAL A 528 4.80 -22.17 -15.65
CA VAL A 528 4.10 -22.96 -16.67
C VAL A 528 3.82 -22.11 -17.90
N THR A 529 4.31 -22.54 -19.07
CA THR A 529 3.98 -21.94 -20.37
C THR A 529 2.77 -22.60 -21.00
N GLY A 530 2.02 -21.85 -21.81
CA GLY A 530 0.96 -22.43 -22.63
C GLY A 530 0.23 -21.41 -23.50
N GLY A 531 -0.92 -21.82 -24.02
CA GLY A 531 -1.73 -20.98 -24.93
C GLY A 531 -2.26 -19.68 -24.31
N GLY A 532 -2.34 -19.59 -22.97
CA GLY A 532 -2.80 -18.42 -22.23
C GLY A 532 -1.68 -17.52 -21.68
N GLY A 533 -0.42 -17.79 -22.04
CA GLY A 533 0.75 -17.06 -21.54
C GLY A 533 1.61 -17.91 -20.59
N VAL A 534 2.10 -17.29 -19.52
CA VAL A 534 2.97 -17.89 -18.51
C VAL A 534 2.39 -17.71 -17.12
N LEU A 535 2.11 -18.81 -16.44
CA LEU A 535 1.59 -18.84 -15.08
C LEU A 535 2.72 -19.08 -14.08
N LYS A 536 2.69 -18.36 -12.96
CA LYS A 536 3.54 -18.62 -11.78
C LYS A 536 2.67 -19.13 -10.63
N LEU A 537 2.99 -20.33 -10.14
CA LEU A 537 2.41 -20.93 -8.94
C LEU A 537 3.47 -21.07 -7.84
N GLN A 538 3.07 -20.88 -6.58
CA GLN A 538 3.94 -21.11 -5.44
C GLN A 538 4.17 -22.63 -5.24
N GLY A 539 5.42 -23.06 -5.06
CA GLY A 539 5.77 -24.49 -5.01
C GLY A 539 5.37 -25.20 -3.71
N SER A 540 5.10 -24.48 -2.62
CA SER A 540 4.61 -25.07 -1.37
C SER A 540 3.22 -25.68 -1.53
N ASP A 541 2.28 -24.90 -2.04
CA ASP A 541 0.83 -25.13 -1.94
C ASP A 541 0.09 -24.99 -3.28
N GLY A 542 0.73 -24.47 -4.33
CA GLY A 542 0.14 -24.21 -5.64
C GLY A 542 -0.63 -22.89 -5.75
N THR A 543 -0.47 -21.97 -4.78
CA THR A 543 -1.11 -20.65 -4.82
C THR A 543 -0.72 -19.88 -6.09
N HIS A 544 -1.71 -19.29 -6.78
CA HIS A 544 -1.49 -18.50 -7.99
C HIS A 544 -0.86 -17.16 -7.65
N LEU A 545 0.39 -16.95 -8.06
CA LEU A 545 1.16 -15.74 -7.79
C LEU A 545 1.08 -14.69 -8.91
N GLY A 546 0.79 -15.11 -10.14
CA GLY A 546 0.52 -14.20 -11.26
C GLY A 546 0.51 -14.89 -12.61
N THR A 547 -0.05 -14.22 -13.61
CA THR A 547 0.00 -14.63 -15.02
C THR A 547 0.65 -13.51 -15.83
N PHE A 548 1.67 -13.85 -16.60
CA PHE A 548 2.36 -12.97 -17.53
C PHE A 548 1.93 -13.34 -18.95
N SER A 549 1.45 -12.37 -19.73
CA SER A 549 1.05 -12.59 -21.11
C SER A 549 2.15 -12.09 -22.07
N PRO A 550 3.11 -12.94 -22.48
CA PRO A 550 3.96 -12.61 -23.63
C PRO A 550 3.09 -12.40 -24.87
N ALA A 551 3.57 -11.56 -25.80
CA ALA A 551 2.77 -11.12 -26.96
C ALA A 551 2.32 -12.24 -27.92
N THR A 552 2.83 -13.46 -27.75
CA THR A 552 2.45 -14.68 -28.48
C THR A 552 2.59 -15.89 -27.57
N SER A 553 2.01 -17.03 -27.95
CA SER A 553 2.16 -18.29 -27.20
C SER A 553 3.63 -18.66 -26.99
N SER A 554 3.98 -19.02 -25.75
CA SER A 554 5.30 -19.55 -25.41
C SER A 554 5.26 -21.08 -25.31
N PHE A 555 6.29 -21.74 -25.80
CA PHE A 555 6.38 -23.21 -25.85
C PHE A 555 7.37 -23.75 -24.82
N GLY A 556 8.66 -23.59 -25.09
CA GLY A 556 9.74 -23.98 -24.20
C GLY A 556 9.96 -22.97 -23.08
N ILE A 557 10.47 -23.48 -21.96
CA ILE A 557 10.80 -22.70 -20.77
C ILE A 557 12.12 -23.22 -20.17
N GLY A 558 12.92 -22.32 -19.61
CA GLY A 558 14.13 -22.62 -18.86
C GLY A 558 14.35 -21.62 -17.72
N PHE A 559 15.23 -21.94 -16.79
CA PHE A 559 15.59 -21.08 -15.65
C PHE A 559 17.12 -20.91 -15.60
N ASP A 560 17.60 -19.67 -15.44
CA ASP A 560 19.04 -19.34 -15.40
C ASP A 560 19.61 -19.15 -13.99
N GLY A 561 18.84 -19.49 -12.95
CA GLY A 561 19.17 -19.23 -11.55
C GLY A 561 18.62 -17.91 -11.01
N ALA A 562 18.17 -16.97 -11.87
CA ALA A 562 17.53 -15.72 -11.47
C ALA A 562 16.35 -15.29 -12.37
N ASN A 563 16.22 -15.86 -13.56
CA ASN A 563 15.28 -15.45 -14.60
C ASN A 563 14.73 -16.67 -15.33
N ILE A 564 13.47 -16.55 -15.73
CA ILE A 564 12.78 -17.48 -16.60
C ILE A 564 12.99 -17.07 -18.05
N TRP A 565 13.34 -18.03 -18.89
CA TRP A 565 13.51 -17.87 -20.32
C TRP A 565 12.43 -18.62 -21.07
N LEU A 566 11.79 -17.93 -22.01
CA LEU A 566 10.62 -18.40 -22.76
C LEU A 566 10.95 -18.44 -24.24
N SER A 567 10.56 -19.49 -24.96
CA SER A 567 10.56 -19.47 -26.42
C SER A 567 9.19 -19.09 -26.94
N ASN A 568 9.12 -17.99 -27.69
CA ASN A 568 7.88 -17.48 -28.28
C ASN A 568 7.68 -18.10 -29.65
N GLY A 569 6.42 -18.41 -29.99
CA GLY A 569 6.05 -19.20 -31.16
C GLY A 569 6.56 -18.69 -32.52
N SER A 570 6.35 -19.52 -33.55
CA SER A 570 6.81 -19.31 -34.93
C SER A 570 6.45 -17.96 -35.56
N GLY A 571 5.41 -17.28 -35.09
CA GLY A 571 5.08 -15.92 -35.52
C GLY A 571 5.95 -14.81 -34.91
N ALA A 572 6.47 -15.02 -33.69
CA ALA A 572 7.25 -14.02 -32.96
C ALA A 572 8.76 -14.14 -33.14
N ASN A 573 9.28 -15.35 -33.40
CA ASN A 573 10.71 -15.59 -33.65
C ASN A 573 11.65 -14.98 -32.58
N THR A 574 11.25 -15.07 -31.31
CA THR A 574 12.00 -14.49 -30.18
C THR A 574 12.06 -15.45 -29.00
N ILE A 575 13.08 -15.29 -28.17
CA ILE A 575 13.02 -15.72 -26.77
C ILE A 575 12.78 -14.49 -25.89
N THR A 576 12.10 -14.66 -24.75
CA THR A 576 11.91 -13.61 -23.75
C THR A 576 12.49 -14.04 -22.41
N LYS A 577 13.35 -13.18 -21.83
CA LYS A 577 13.83 -13.24 -20.46
C LYS A 577 12.87 -12.49 -19.55
N VAL A 578 12.30 -13.19 -18.56
CA VAL A 578 11.40 -12.66 -17.53
C VAL A 578 12.09 -12.83 -16.16
N PRO A 579 12.16 -11.80 -15.31
CA PRO A 579 12.70 -11.95 -13.96
C PRO A 579 11.92 -13.01 -13.17
N ALA A 580 12.61 -13.88 -12.41
CA ALA A 580 11.93 -14.87 -11.57
C ALA A 580 11.35 -14.24 -10.28
N PHE A 581 11.86 -13.08 -9.88
CA PHE A 581 11.37 -12.30 -8.74
C PHE A 581 10.27 -11.31 -9.19
N PRO A 582 9.13 -11.23 -8.48
CA PRO A 582 8.16 -10.16 -8.65
C PRO A 582 8.64 -8.84 -8.01
#